data_AF-A0A518D1L4-F1
#
_entry.id   AF-A0A518D1L4-F1
#
_cell.length_a   1.000
_cell.length_b   1.000
_cell.length_c   1.000
_cell.angle_alpha   90.00
_cell.angle_beta   90.00
_cell.angle_gamma   90.00
#
_symmetry.space_group_name_H-M   'P 1'
#
loop_
_entity.id
_entity.type
_entity.pdbx_description
1 polymer ?
#
loop_
_entity_poly.entity_id
_entity_poly.type
_entity_poly.pdbx_seq_one_letter_code
_entity_poly.pdbx_strand_id
1 'polypeptide(L)'
;MLPMLLSIAFASFAVIPGSLASPAGRQDAPREVLPQRVLYAGSPDCERSRQFMALLGEHFAAVEFTDYSGFTGAAADGFDVVVLDADVRPTERSIGLPRRPELADDYDRATVLIGAGGVIVAERFESKLDWL
;
A
#
# COMPACT_ATOMS: atom_id res chain seq x y z
N MET A 1 35.05 15.10 59.90
CA MET A 1 33.78 14.84 59.19
C MET A 1 34.13 14.57 57.74
N LEU A 2 34.04 13.30 57.34
CA LEU A 2 34.59 12.72 56.10
C LEU A 2 33.53 12.81 54.98
N PRO A 3 33.89 13.15 53.73
CA PRO A 3 32.92 13.22 52.63
C PRO A 3 32.52 11.83 52.11
N MET A 4 31.25 11.78 51.74
CA MET A 4 30.44 10.68 51.22
C MET A 4 30.94 10.24 49.83
N LEU A 5 31.25 8.95 49.67
CA LEU A 5 31.65 8.33 48.40
C LEU A 5 30.44 8.13 47.48
N LEU A 6 30.58 8.63 46.25
CA LEU A 6 29.67 8.51 45.12
C LEU A 6 29.69 7.07 44.56
N SER A 7 28.58 6.34 44.69
CA SER A 7 28.39 5.03 44.04
C SER A 7 27.97 5.23 42.58
N ILE A 8 28.86 4.89 41.65
CA ILE A 8 28.55 4.78 40.21
C ILE A 8 28.19 3.32 39.94
N ALA A 9 26.93 3.07 39.60
CA ALA A 9 26.44 1.76 39.19
C ALA A 9 26.84 1.49 37.73
N PHE A 10 27.70 0.49 37.51
CA PHE A 10 27.94 -0.08 36.19
C PHE A 10 26.92 -1.21 35.95
N ALA A 11 25.93 -0.95 35.09
CA ALA A 11 25.07 -2.01 34.58
C ALA A 11 25.77 -2.73 33.42
N SER A 12 25.90 -4.04 33.58
CA SER A 12 26.67 -4.96 32.74
C SER A 12 26.10 -5.10 31.33
N PHE A 13 26.93 -4.92 30.29
CA PHE A 13 26.62 -5.34 28.93
C PHE A 13 26.74 -6.86 28.83
N ALA A 14 25.62 -7.55 28.54
CA ALA A 14 25.64 -8.96 28.16
C ALA A 14 25.87 -9.07 26.65
N VAL A 15 27.04 -9.56 26.26
CA VAL A 15 27.35 -9.98 24.89
C VAL A 15 26.65 -11.33 24.68
N ILE A 16 25.66 -11.40 23.78
CA ILE A 16 25.07 -12.68 23.35
C ILE A 16 25.90 -13.20 22.18
N PRO A 17 26.58 -14.35 22.30
CA PRO A 17 27.29 -14.97 21.19
C PRO A 17 26.30 -15.68 20.25
N GLY A 18 26.44 -15.40 18.95
CA GLY A 18 26.17 -16.29 17.82
C GLY A 18 24.87 -17.11 17.79
N SER A 19 23.95 -16.69 16.92
CA SER A 19 23.11 -17.67 16.19
C SER A 19 22.98 -17.23 14.74
N LEU A 20 23.80 -17.83 13.87
CA LEU A 20 23.54 -17.90 12.43
C LEU A 20 22.43 -18.96 12.24
N ALA A 21 21.18 -18.57 12.49
CA ALA A 21 20.02 -19.39 12.19
C ALA A 21 19.60 -19.15 10.73
N SER A 22 19.63 -20.24 9.96
CA SER A 22 19.16 -20.40 8.58
C SER A 22 17.77 -19.79 8.33
N PRO A 23 17.44 -19.28 7.12
CA PRO A 23 16.11 -18.77 6.81
C PRO A 23 15.14 -19.94 6.58
N ALA A 24 14.65 -20.55 7.65
CA ALA A 24 13.62 -21.57 7.60
C ALA A 24 12.49 -21.19 8.55
N GLY A 25 11.42 -20.62 7.98
CA GLY A 25 10.24 -20.26 8.74
C GLY A 25 9.25 -19.39 7.97
N ARG A 26 8.84 -19.80 6.76
CA ARG A 26 7.53 -19.35 6.26
C ARG A 26 6.51 -20.03 7.17
N GLN A 27 5.89 -19.24 8.05
CA GLN A 27 4.83 -19.74 8.90
C GLN A 27 3.63 -20.05 8.00
N ASP A 28 3.41 -21.33 7.69
CA ASP A 28 2.18 -21.86 7.09
C ASP A 28 1.08 -21.94 8.16
N ALA A 29 0.82 -20.84 8.86
CA ALA A 29 -0.45 -20.66 9.53
C ALA A 29 -1.52 -20.44 8.44
N PRO A 30 -2.76 -20.92 8.62
CA PRO A 30 -3.85 -20.55 7.73
C PRO A 30 -3.85 -19.03 7.59
N ARG A 31 -3.66 -18.52 6.38
CA ARG A 31 -3.77 -17.08 6.13
C ARG A 31 -5.21 -16.70 6.47
N GLU A 32 -5.36 -15.96 7.56
CA GLU A 32 -6.64 -15.38 7.91
C GLU A 32 -7.07 -14.50 6.73
N VAL A 33 -8.21 -14.88 6.12
CA VAL A 33 -8.80 -14.11 5.03
C VAL A 33 -9.52 -12.94 5.67
N LEU A 34 -9.11 -11.74 5.28
CA LEU A 34 -9.71 -10.51 5.72
C LEU A 34 -11.12 -10.36 5.13
N PRO A 35 -12.14 -9.96 5.92
CA PRO A 35 -13.52 -9.91 5.44
C PRO A 35 -13.79 -8.78 4.44
N GLN A 36 -12.83 -7.87 4.23
CA GLN A 36 -13.01 -6.71 3.35
C GLN A 36 -13.13 -7.12 1.88
N ARG A 37 -13.93 -6.34 1.15
CA ARG A 37 -14.06 -6.39 -0.30
C ARG A 37 -13.19 -5.31 -0.92
N VAL A 38 -12.33 -5.70 -1.86
CA VAL A 38 -11.38 -4.81 -2.53
C VAL A 38 -11.80 -4.59 -3.98
N LEU A 39 -11.89 -3.34 -4.40
CA LEU A 39 -11.95 -2.97 -5.80
C LEU A 39 -10.56 -2.53 -6.27
N TYR A 40 -9.98 -3.27 -7.21
CA TYR A 40 -8.70 -2.94 -7.81
C TYR A 40 -8.92 -2.27 -9.17
N ALA A 41 -8.64 -0.97 -9.25
CA ALA A 41 -8.66 -0.19 -10.47
C ALA A 41 -7.26 -0.14 -11.09
N GLY A 42 -7.02 -0.97 -12.10
CA GLY A 42 -5.71 -1.15 -12.71
C GLY A 42 -5.70 -1.01 -14.23
N SER A 43 -4.54 -1.19 -14.85
CA SER A 43 -4.46 -1.31 -16.32
C SER A 43 -4.97 -2.69 -16.78
N PRO A 44 -5.83 -2.76 -17.81
CA PRO A 44 -6.25 -4.03 -18.40
C PRO A 44 -5.08 -4.73 -19.08
N ASP A 45 -5.13 -6.06 -19.09
CA ASP A 45 -4.17 -6.96 -19.76
C ASP A 45 -2.69 -6.74 -19.42
N CYS A 46 -2.38 -6.11 -18.28
CA CYS A 46 -1.00 -5.96 -17.81
C CYS A 46 -0.60 -7.03 -16.78
N GLU A 47 0.66 -7.43 -16.81
CA GLU A 47 1.17 -8.47 -15.91
C GLU A 47 1.11 -8.05 -14.44
N ARG A 48 1.43 -6.79 -14.13
CA ARG A 48 1.36 -6.26 -12.76
C ARG A 48 -0.04 -6.39 -12.18
N SER A 49 -1.08 -5.94 -12.90
CA SER A 49 -2.48 -6.05 -12.46
C SER A 49 -2.86 -7.48 -12.14
N ARG A 50 -2.49 -8.44 -13.01
CA ARG A 50 -2.81 -9.86 -12.76
C ARG A 50 -2.10 -10.42 -11.53
N GLN A 51 -0.81 -10.13 -11.38
CA GLN A 51 -0.03 -10.59 -10.22
C GLN A 51 -0.56 -9.98 -8.91
N PHE A 52 -0.93 -8.70 -8.93
CA PHE A 52 -1.43 -8.03 -7.74
C PHE A 52 -2.86 -8.47 -7.39
N MET A 53 -3.74 -8.65 -8.38
CA MET A 53 -5.06 -9.27 -8.19
C MET A 53 -4.94 -10.66 -7.57
N ALA A 54 -4.01 -11.50 -8.05
CA ALA A 54 -3.77 -12.82 -7.49
C ALA A 54 -3.30 -12.73 -6.03
N LEU A 55 -2.35 -11.84 -5.72
CA LEU A 55 -1.89 -11.60 -4.36
C LEU A 55 -3.03 -11.15 -3.43
N LEU A 56 -3.83 -10.17 -3.86
CA LEU A 56 -4.96 -9.69 -3.06
C LEU A 56 -6.01 -10.79 -2.85
N GLY A 57 -6.27 -11.61 -3.87
CA GLY A 57 -7.21 -12.73 -3.80
C GLY A 57 -6.82 -13.82 -2.80
N GLU A 58 -5.53 -13.90 -2.42
CA GLU A 58 -5.07 -14.81 -1.36
C GLU A 58 -5.40 -14.31 0.06
N HIS A 59 -5.79 -13.04 0.21
CA HIS A 59 -5.84 -12.35 1.50
C HIS A 59 -7.20 -11.71 1.82
N PHE A 60 -8.06 -11.48 0.83
CA PHE A 60 -9.33 -10.76 1.01
C PHE A 60 -10.53 -11.61 0.60
N ALA A 61 -11.68 -11.37 1.25
CA ALA A 61 -12.92 -12.10 1.00
C ALA A 61 -13.43 -11.93 -0.44
N ALA A 62 -13.20 -10.76 -1.04
CA ALA A 62 -13.48 -10.53 -2.46
C ALA A 62 -12.49 -9.51 -3.03
N VAL A 63 -12.07 -9.74 -4.28
CA VAL A 63 -11.28 -8.79 -5.06
C VAL A 63 -11.88 -8.72 -6.46
N GLU A 64 -12.31 -7.54 -6.86
CA GLU A 64 -12.86 -7.28 -8.19
C GLU A 64 -11.96 -6.32 -8.96
N PHE A 65 -11.93 -6.47 -10.29
CA PHE A 65 -11.14 -5.65 -11.18
C PHE A 65 -12.02 -4.61 -11.87
N THR A 66 -11.52 -3.39 -12.01
CA THR A 66 -12.05 -2.39 -12.94
C THR A 66 -10.90 -1.71 -13.68
N ASP A 67 -11.18 -1.18 -14.87
CA ASP A 67 -10.20 -0.38 -15.61
C ASP A 67 -10.04 0.98 -14.93
N TYR A 68 -8.81 1.31 -14.53
CA TYR A 68 -8.46 2.61 -13.98
C TYR A 68 -8.93 3.77 -14.87
N SER A 69 -8.85 3.63 -16.21
CA SER A 69 -9.18 4.72 -17.13
C SER A 69 -10.65 5.16 -17.07
N GLY A 70 -11.54 4.22 -16.68
CA GLY A 70 -12.97 4.41 -16.52
C GLY A 70 -13.43 4.49 -15.06
N PHE A 71 -12.50 4.47 -14.10
CA PHE A 71 -12.85 4.48 -12.68
C PHE A 71 -13.56 5.78 -12.28
N THR A 72 -14.63 5.63 -11.51
CA THR A 72 -15.36 6.70 -10.83
C THR A 72 -15.60 6.31 -9.37
N GLY A 73 -15.82 7.29 -8.49
CA GLY A 73 -16.13 7.01 -7.09
C GLY A 73 -17.35 6.08 -6.90
N ALA A 74 -18.35 6.16 -7.80
CA ALA A 74 -19.52 5.29 -7.78
C ALA A 74 -19.19 3.81 -8.04
N ALA A 75 -18.11 3.52 -8.77
CA ALA A 75 -17.67 2.14 -8.98
C ALA A 75 -17.24 1.46 -7.66
N ALA A 76 -16.86 2.25 -6.65
CA ALA A 76 -16.45 1.76 -5.34
C ALA A 76 -17.63 1.38 -4.42
N ASP A 77 -18.87 1.54 -4.86
CA ASP A 77 -20.04 1.18 -4.05
C ASP A 77 -20.08 -0.32 -3.75
N GLY A 78 -20.24 -0.65 -2.46
CA GLY A 78 -20.23 -2.02 -1.98
C GLY A 78 -18.82 -2.60 -1.71
N PHE A 79 -17.76 -1.81 -1.90
CA PHE A 79 -16.40 -2.18 -1.54
C PHE A 79 -15.91 -1.39 -0.31
N ASP A 80 -15.07 -2.03 0.50
CA ASP A 80 -14.49 -1.42 1.71
C ASP A 80 -13.18 -0.69 1.40
N VAL A 81 -12.43 -1.20 0.42
CA VAL A 81 -11.12 -0.68 0.02
C VAL A 81 -11.05 -0.54 -1.49
N VAL A 82 -10.51 0.58 -1.95
CA VAL A 82 -10.19 0.83 -3.36
C VAL A 82 -8.68 0.88 -3.53
N VAL A 83 -8.17 0.18 -4.52
CA VAL A 83 -6.76 0.30 -4.96
C VAL A 83 -6.76 1.00 -6.31
N LEU A 84 -6.13 2.17 -6.38
CA LEU A 84 -5.94 2.91 -7.61
C LEU A 84 -4.50 2.72 -8.08
N ASP A 85 -4.30 1.84 -9.05
CA ASP A 85 -3.00 1.52 -9.63
C ASP A 85 -2.92 2.00 -11.08
N ALA A 86 -2.14 3.04 -11.32
CA ALA A 86 -1.99 3.61 -12.65
C ALA A 86 -0.54 3.75 -13.08
N ASP A 87 -0.28 3.42 -14.33
CA ASP A 87 1.02 3.59 -14.96
C ASP A 87 1.15 4.93 -15.66
N VAL A 88 2.37 5.47 -15.63
CA VAL A 88 2.80 6.49 -16.58
C VAL A 88 3.08 5.79 -17.91
N ARG A 89 2.48 6.27 -19.01
CA ARG A 89 2.71 5.75 -20.37
C ARG A 89 3.24 6.85 -21.28
N PRO A 90 4.56 7.17 -21.23
CA PRO A 90 5.12 8.27 -22.00
C PRO A 90 4.93 8.08 -23.50
N THR A 91 4.77 9.19 -24.19
CA THR A 91 4.78 9.28 -25.65
C THR A 91 5.83 10.31 -26.07
N GLU A 92 6.13 10.42 -27.36
CA GLU A 92 7.06 11.45 -27.86
C GLU A 92 6.65 12.89 -27.47
N ARG A 93 5.36 13.12 -27.19
CA ARG A 93 4.79 14.47 -26.93
C ARG A 93 4.26 14.66 -25.51
N SER A 94 4.34 13.66 -24.64
CA SER A 94 3.73 13.72 -23.31
C SER A 94 4.43 12.77 -22.35
N ILE A 95 4.55 13.20 -21.10
CA ILE A 95 4.99 12.33 -20.01
C ILE A 95 4.00 11.18 -19.77
N GLY A 96 2.77 11.24 -20.28
CA GLY A 96 1.86 10.10 -20.28
C GLY A 96 1.18 9.85 -18.94
N LEU A 97 0.87 10.91 -18.19
CA LEU A 97 0.09 10.80 -16.97
C LEU A 97 -1.31 10.24 -17.27
N PRO A 98 -1.80 9.29 -16.46
CA PRO A 98 -3.12 8.74 -16.63
C PRO A 98 -4.22 9.76 -16.27
N ARG A 99 -5.46 9.50 -16.70
CA ARG A 99 -6.60 10.37 -16.40
C ARG A 99 -6.83 10.45 -14.89
N ARG A 100 -7.14 11.64 -14.38
CA ARG A 100 -7.58 11.82 -12.98
C ARG A 100 -8.97 11.20 -12.79
N PRO A 101 -9.17 10.34 -11.78
CA PRO A 101 -10.47 9.76 -11.52
C PRO A 101 -11.47 10.80 -11.01
N GLU A 102 -12.73 10.60 -11.36
CA GLU A 102 -13.85 11.42 -10.90
C GLU A 102 -14.35 10.89 -9.55
N LEU A 103 -13.90 11.54 -8.48
CA LEU A 103 -14.36 11.34 -7.11
C LEU A 103 -15.38 12.42 -6.75
N ALA A 104 -16.35 12.12 -5.90
CA ALA A 104 -17.23 13.14 -5.34
C ALA A 104 -16.54 13.83 -4.15
N ASP A 105 -17.03 15.00 -3.73
CA ASP A 105 -16.46 15.74 -2.59
C ASP A 105 -16.66 15.01 -1.25
N ASP A 106 -17.67 14.15 -1.18
CA ASP A 106 -18.01 13.29 -0.05
C ASP A 106 -17.45 11.86 -0.18
N TYR A 107 -16.52 11.62 -1.11
CA TYR A 107 -15.87 10.32 -1.25
C TYR A 107 -15.08 9.96 0.01
N ASP A 108 -15.46 8.85 0.65
CA ASP A 108 -14.95 8.44 1.97
C ASP A 108 -14.31 7.05 2.00
N ARG A 109 -14.19 6.37 0.85
CA ARG A 109 -13.67 5.00 0.79
C ARG A 109 -12.17 4.99 1.08
N ALA A 110 -11.75 4.02 1.90
CA ALA A 110 -10.33 3.78 2.14
C ALA A 110 -9.62 3.47 0.82
N THR A 111 -8.67 4.31 0.44
CA THR A 111 -8.05 4.25 -0.90
C THR A 111 -6.54 4.11 -0.80
N VAL A 112 -6.01 3.07 -1.44
CA VAL A 112 -4.58 2.83 -1.62
C VAL A 112 -4.19 3.34 -3.01
N LEU A 113 -3.16 4.16 -3.08
CA LEU A 113 -2.68 4.72 -4.34
C LEU A 113 -1.33 4.09 -4.71
N ILE A 114 -1.21 3.57 -5.94
CA ILE A 114 -0.01 2.93 -6.45
C ILE A 114 0.38 3.56 -7.79
N GLY A 115 1.68 3.84 -7.96
CA GLY A 115 2.22 4.43 -9.19
C GLY A 115 1.72 5.87 -9.42
N ALA A 116 1.41 6.19 -10.67
CA ALA A 116 0.94 7.51 -11.08
C ALA A 116 -0.42 7.90 -10.49
N GLY A 117 -1.23 6.91 -10.08
CA GLY A 117 -2.48 7.14 -9.36
C GLY A 117 -2.25 7.89 -8.05
N GLY A 118 -1.11 7.64 -7.39
CA GLY A 118 -0.62 8.37 -6.22
C GLY A 118 -0.52 9.87 -6.47
N VAL A 119 0.29 10.25 -7.46
CA VAL A 119 0.54 11.66 -7.79
C VAL A 119 -0.76 12.39 -8.13
N ILE A 120 -1.58 11.80 -8.99
CA ILE A 120 -2.76 12.47 -9.55
C ILE A 120 -3.90 12.63 -8.53
N VAL A 121 -4.08 11.64 -7.65
CA VAL A 121 -5.11 11.71 -6.60
C VAL A 121 -4.62 12.52 -5.40
N ALA A 122 -3.33 12.46 -5.08
CA ALA A 122 -2.70 13.30 -4.05
C ALA A 122 -2.89 14.80 -4.35
N GLU A 123 -2.70 15.22 -5.60
CA GLU A 123 -2.97 16.60 -6.05
C GLU A 123 -4.42 17.01 -5.82
N ARG A 124 -5.38 16.12 -6.05
CA ARG A 124 -6.82 16.42 -5.89
C ARG A 124 -7.18 16.74 -4.45
N PHE A 125 -6.57 16.04 -3.50
CA PHE A 125 -6.81 16.25 -2.07
C PHE A 125 -5.83 17.24 -1.43
N GLU A 126 -5.05 17.99 -2.25
CA GLU A 126 -4.02 18.93 -1.80
C GLU A 126 -3.05 18.30 -0.77
N SER A 127 -2.80 17.00 -0.92
CA SER A 127 -1.91 16.28 -0.02
C SER A 127 -0.45 16.57 -0.38
N LYS A 128 0.42 16.69 0.62
CA LYS A 128 1.85 17.01 0.45
C LYS A 128 2.70 15.86 -0.14
N LEU A 129 2.07 14.92 -0.84
CA LEU A 129 2.72 13.72 -1.40
C LEU A 129 3.07 13.89 -2.89
N ASP A 130 2.76 15.05 -3.46
CA ASP A 130 2.98 15.43 -4.86
C ASP A 130 4.44 15.84 -5.19
N TRP A 131 5.31 16.04 -4.18
CA TRP A 131 6.70 16.51 -4.33
C TRP A 131 7.78 15.60 -3.71
N LEU A 132 7.58 14.28 -3.72
CA LEU A 132 8.63 13.30 -3.39
C LEU A 132 9.40 12.81 -4.63
#